data_AF-A0A7V6JK13-F1
#
_entry.id   AF-A0A7V6JK13-F1
#
_cell.length_a   1.000
_cell.length_b   1.000
_cell.length_c   1.000
_cell.angle_alpha   90.00
_cell.angle_beta   90.00
_cell.angle_gamma   90.00
#
_symmetry.space_group_name_H-M   'P 1'
#
loop_
_entity.id
_entity.type
_entity.pdbx_description
1 polymer ?
#
loop_
_entity_poly.entity_id
_entity_poly.type
_entity_poly.pdbx_seq_one_letter_code
_entity_poly.pdbx_strand_id
1 'polypeptide(L)'
;ENSSREYTAEKVKAQIERQKEMYGWEFIFLGANIDAVQTAGRYGIAPDRAIDYLADSKGTELNFKVMASAVATFRESGTVDEACFEEIRKDVKRRGGRK
;
A
#
# COMPACT_ATOMS: atom_id res chain seq x y z
N GLU A 1 -9.00 -15.78 -8.12
CA GLU A 1 -9.28 -14.34 -8.21
C GLU A 1 -8.24 -13.57 -9.04
N ASN A 2 -6.93 -13.81 -8.87
CA ASN A 2 -5.92 -13.31 -9.82
C ASN A 2 -5.64 -14.32 -10.94
N SER A 3 -6.47 -14.30 -12.00
CA SER A 3 -6.26 -15.08 -13.24
C SER A 3 -6.27 -14.19 -14.48
N SER A 4 -5.88 -12.91 -14.33
CA SER A 4 -5.78 -12.01 -15.47
C SER A 4 -4.81 -12.61 -16.49
N ARG A 5 -5.34 -12.94 -17.67
CA ARG A 5 -4.54 -13.40 -18.82
C ARG A 5 -4.10 -12.23 -19.71
N GLU A 6 -4.65 -11.04 -19.46
CA GLU A 6 -4.50 -9.86 -20.32
C GLU A 6 -3.57 -8.79 -19.75
N TYR A 7 -3.25 -8.88 -18.45
CA TYR A 7 -2.40 -7.91 -17.75
C TYR A 7 -1.26 -8.62 -17.04
N THR A 8 -0.08 -8.51 -17.64
CA THR A 8 1.17 -8.93 -16.99
C THR A 8 1.61 -7.90 -15.96
N ALA A 9 2.48 -8.30 -15.04
CA ALA A 9 3.00 -7.38 -14.01
C ALA A 9 3.73 -6.18 -14.63
N GLU A 10 4.45 -6.40 -15.74
CA GLU A 10 5.16 -5.36 -16.48
C GLU A 10 4.20 -4.36 -17.11
N LYS A 11 3.07 -4.83 -17.66
CA LYS A 11 2.03 -3.95 -18.22
C LYS A 11 1.40 -3.09 -17.14
N VAL A 12 1.09 -3.68 -15.98
CA VAL A 12 0.54 -2.94 -14.83
C VAL A 12 1.56 -1.91 -14.31
N LYS A 13 2.83 -2.29 -14.19
CA LYS A 13 3.92 -1.37 -13.82
C LYS A 13 3.99 -0.17 -14.76
N ALA A 14 3.99 -0.40 -16.08
CA ALA A 14 4.04 0.67 -17.06
C ALA A 14 2.83 1.61 -16.95
N GLN A 15 1.65 1.08 -16.62
CA GLN A 15 0.47 1.91 -16.36
C GLN A 15 0.62 2.75 -15.10
N ILE A 16 1.11 2.16 -14.00
CA ILE A 16 1.37 2.88 -12.75
C ILE A 16 2.33 4.05 -12.97
N GLU A 17 3.46 3.82 -13.65
CA GLU A 17 4.43 4.89 -13.92
C GLU A 17 3.83 6.00 -14.78
N ARG A 18 3.09 5.65 -15.85
CA ARG A 18 2.40 6.64 -16.67
C ARG A 18 1.41 7.47 -15.84
N GLN A 19 0.65 6.85 -14.93
CA GLN A 19 -0.32 7.58 -14.12
C GLN A 19 0.36 8.51 -13.11
N LYS A 20 1.48 8.07 -12.51
CA LYS A 20 2.33 8.89 -11.63
C LYS A 20 2.87 10.12 -12.36
N GLU A 21 3.50 9.91 -13.53
CA GLU A 21 4.17 10.98 -14.29
C GLU A 21 3.18 11.97 -14.91
N MET A 22 2.09 11.48 -15.51
CA MET A 22 1.18 12.32 -16.29
C MET A 22 0.11 13.01 -15.44
N TYR A 23 -0.27 12.38 -14.31
CA TYR A 23 -1.43 12.82 -13.53
C TYR A 23 -1.14 12.97 -12.03
N GLY A 24 0.10 12.73 -11.59
CA GLY A 24 0.48 12.86 -10.18
C GLY A 24 -0.24 11.87 -9.27
N TRP A 25 -0.59 10.68 -9.78
CA TRP A 25 -1.26 9.67 -8.96
C TRP A 25 -0.31 9.04 -7.96
N GLU A 26 -0.78 8.86 -6.73
CA GLU A 26 -0.08 8.10 -5.70
C GLU A 26 -0.63 6.68 -5.63
N PHE A 27 0.25 5.68 -5.65
CA PHE A 27 -0.11 4.26 -5.53
C PHE A 27 0.36 3.71 -4.20
N ILE A 28 -0.59 3.18 -3.42
CA ILE A 28 -0.33 2.51 -2.15
C ILE A 28 -0.82 1.07 -2.27
N PHE A 29 0.07 0.12 -1.98
CA PHE A 29 -0.24 -1.30 -2.02
C PHE A 29 -0.51 -1.83 -0.61
N LEU A 30 -1.70 -2.39 -0.39
CA LEU A 30 -2.11 -2.93 0.90
C LEU A 30 -2.16 -4.46 0.87
N GLY A 31 -1.21 -5.10 1.55
CA GLY A 31 -1.10 -6.55 1.67
C GLY A 31 -1.75 -7.07 2.94
N ALA A 32 -2.82 -7.85 2.79
CA ALA A 32 -3.49 -8.54 3.90
C ALA A 32 -2.75 -9.83 4.27
N ASN A 33 -1.93 -9.82 5.32
CA ASN A 33 -1.14 -10.97 5.77
C ASN A 33 -0.20 -11.59 4.71
N ILE A 34 0.29 -10.80 3.76
CA ILE A 34 1.24 -11.21 2.71
C ILE A 34 2.51 -10.39 2.80
N ASP A 35 3.53 -10.73 2.00
CA ASP A 35 4.67 -9.84 1.74
C ASP A 35 4.27 -8.79 0.71
N ALA A 36 3.76 -7.65 1.20
CA ALA A 36 3.35 -6.53 0.38
C ALA A 36 4.53 -5.95 -0.38
N VAL A 37 5.71 -5.85 0.24
CA VAL A 37 6.90 -5.26 -0.40
C VAL A 37 7.32 -6.08 -1.61
N GLN A 38 7.44 -7.40 -1.47
CA GLN A 38 7.79 -8.30 -2.56
C GLN A 38 6.74 -8.22 -3.68
N THR A 39 5.45 -8.21 -3.32
CA THR A 39 4.36 -8.22 -4.30
C THR A 39 4.25 -6.89 -5.04
N ALA A 40 4.27 -5.78 -4.31
CA ALA A 40 4.19 -4.41 -4.82
C ALA A 40 5.37 -4.06 -5.71
N GLY A 41 6.57 -4.57 -5.39
CA GLY A 41 7.78 -4.39 -6.20
C GLY A 41 7.62 -4.92 -7.64
N ARG A 42 6.83 -5.98 -7.85
CA ARG A 42 6.53 -6.49 -9.20
C ARG A 42 5.76 -5.48 -10.06
N TYR A 43 5.05 -4.58 -9.42
CA TYR A 43 4.27 -3.52 -10.04
C TYR A 43 4.97 -2.16 -10.02
N GLY A 44 6.23 -2.08 -9.56
CA GLY A 44 6.98 -0.82 -9.47
C GLY A 44 6.56 0.10 -8.33
N ILE A 45 5.79 -0.41 -7.37
CA ILE A 45 5.41 0.36 -6.18
C ILE A 45 6.55 0.25 -5.16
N ALA A 46 6.99 1.41 -4.66
CA ALA A 46 8.14 1.49 -3.77
C ALA A 46 7.81 0.91 -2.36
N PRO A 47 8.81 0.38 -1.62
CA PRO A 47 8.59 -0.27 -0.33
C PRO A 47 7.95 0.64 0.74
N ASP A 48 8.22 1.94 0.70
CA ASP A 48 7.59 2.94 1.56
C ASP A 48 6.07 3.02 1.33
N ARG A 49 5.60 2.64 0.14
CA ARG A 49 4.18 2.62 -0.26
C ARG A 49 3.58 1.21 -0.31
N ALA A 50 4.30 0.20 0.17
CA ALA A 50 3.83 -1.17 0.29
C ALA A 50 3.65 -1.53 1.77
N ILE A 51 2.40 -1.77 2.18
CA ILE A 51 2.02 -1.90 3.58
C ILE A 51 1.44 -3.28 3.84
N ASP A 52 2.13 -4.04 4.69
CA ASP A 52 1.58 -5.22 5.32
C ASP A 52 0.61 -4.79 6.43
N TYR A 53 -0.57 -5.39 6.48
CA TYR A 53 -1.48 -5.23 7.61
C TYR A 53 -2.06 -6.57 8.05
N LEU A 54 -2.43 -6.63 9.33
CA LEU A 54 -3.11 -7.79 9.90
C LEU A 54 -4.58 -7.77 9.50
N ALA A 55 -5.02 -8.78 8.75
CA ALA A 55 -6.39 -8.90 8.29
C ALA A 55 -7.34 -9.43 9.39
N ASP A 56 -7.25 -8.83 10.58
CA ASP A 56 -8.22 -8.98 11.66
C ASP A 56 -9.00 -7.67 11.86
N SER A 57 -10.03 -7.68 12.72
CA SER A 57 -10.89 -6.52 12.91
C SER A 57 -10.11 -5.27 13.32
N LYS A 58 -9.14 -5.41 14.23
CA LYS A 58 -8.34 -4.30 14.74
C LYS A 58 -7.35 -3.76 13.72
N GLY A 59 -6.71 -4.64 12.95
CA GLY A 59 -5.76 -4.26 11.90
C GLY A 59 -6.46 -3.62 10.71
N THR A 60 -7.66 -4.10 10.37
CA THR A 60 -8.50 -3.51 9.32
C THR A 60 -9.00 -2.13 9.73
N GLU A 61 -9.50 -1.97 10.95
CA GLU A 61 -9.91 -0.67 11.50
C GLU A 61 -8.75 0.34 11.47
N LEU A 62 -7.58 -0.07 11.98
CA LEU A 62 -6.38 0.76 11.96
C LEU A 62 -5.98 1.14 10.54
N ASN A 63 -6.02 0.20 9.61
CA ASN A 63 -5.68 0.42 8.21
C ASN A 63 -6.58 1.50 7.59
N PHE A 64 -7.90 1.42 7.77
CA PHE A 64 -8.84 2.44 7.26
C PHE A 64 -8.64 3.80 7.92
N LYS A 65 -8.38 3.85 9.23
CA LYS A 65 -8.10 5.10 9.94
C LYS A 65 -6.85 5.80 9.40
N VAL A 66 -5.77 5.04 9.23
CA VAL A 66 -4.50 5.57 8.71
C VAL A 66 -4.65 6.01 7.25
N MET A 67 -5.35 5.22 6.42
CA MET A 67 -5.62 5.61 5.03
C MET A 67 -6.45 6.88 4.92
N ALA A 68 -7.47 7.05 5.78
CA ALA A 68 -8.24 8.29 5.82
C ALA A 68 -7.35 9.50 6.14
N SER A 69 -6.43 9.36 7.09
CA SER A 69 -5.46 10.41 7.41
C SER A 69 -4.51 10.70 6.25
N ALA A 70 -3.95 9.65 5.61
CA ALA A 70 -3.04 9.80 4.48
C ALA A 70 -3.70 10.52 3.30
N VAL A 71 -4.97 10.18 2.99
CA VAL A 71 -5.75 10.86 1.95
C VAL A 71 -6.03 12.33 2.33
N ALA A 72 -6.33 12.62 3.59
CA ALA A 72 -6.53 14.00 4.04
C ALA A 72 -5.26 14.84 3.87
N THR A 73 -4.11 14.33 4.33
CA THR A 73 -2.80 14.99 4.17
C THR A 73 -2.41 15.15 2.69
N PHE A 74 -2.69 14.16 1.85
CA PHE A 74 -2.45 14.25 0.41
C PHE A 74 -3.27 15.36 -0.24
N ARG A 75 -4.54 15.54 0.16
CA ARG A 75 -5.39 16.62 -0.36
C ARG A 75 -4.89 18.01 0.00
N GLU A 76 -4.21 18.14 1.14
CA GLU A 76 -3.66 19.42 1.62
C GLU A 76 -2.28 19.72 1.03
N SER A 77 -1.41 18.71 0.95
CA SER A 77 0.01 18.88 0.63
C SER A 77 0.42 18.39 -0.77
N GLY A 78 -0.43 17.61 -1.44
CA GLY A 78 -0.12 16.94 -2.70
C GLY A 78 0.88 15.78 -2.56
N THR A 79 1.24 15.40 -1.33
CA THR A 79 2.21 14.33 -1.05
C THR A 79 1.71 13.42 0.07
N VAL A 80 2.14 12.17 0.07
CA VAL A 80 1.90 11.23 1.16
C VAL A 80 3.23 11.00 1.88
N ASP A 81 3.26 11.28 3.17
CA ASP A 81 4.42 11.01 4.01
C ASP A 81 4.50 9.51 4.34
N GLU A 82 5.71 8.94 4.29
CA GLU A 82 5.94 7.56 4.74
C GLU A 82 5.53 7.38 6.21
N ALA A 83 5.69 8.43 7.03
CA ALA A 83 5.33 8.43 8.44
C ALA A 83 3.85 8.09 8.67
N CYS A 84 2.96 8.37 7.71
CA CYS A 84 1.54 8.04 7.80
C CYS A 84 1.32 6.55 8.08
N PHE A 85 2.16 5.66 7.55
CA PHE A 85 1.95 4.21 7.67
C PHE A 85 2.70 3.56 8.83
N GLU A 86 3.45 4.33 9.63
CA GLU A 86 4.20 3.79 10.77
C GLU A 86 3.31 3.09 11.79
N GLU A 87 2.10 3.58 12.02
CA GLU A 87 1.17 2.98 12.98
C GLU A 87 0.79 1.55 12.57
N ILE A 88 0.54 1.31 11.27
CA ILE A 88 0.25 -0.02 10.74
C ILE A 88 1.48 -0.92 10.88
N ARG A 89 2.67 -0.42 10.51
CA ARG A 89 3.94 -1.16 10.63
C ARG A 89 4.23 -1.56 12.08
N LYS A 90 3.97 -0.67 13.04
CA LYS A 90 4.10 -0.92 14.48
C LYS A 90 3.10 -1.97 14.94
N ASP A 91 1.87 -1.96 14.44
CA ASP A 91 0.86 -2.95 14.78
C ASP A 91 1.23 -4.36 14.30
N VAL A 92 1.68 -4.49 13.05
CA VAL A 92 2.18 -5.77 12.50
C VAL A 92 3.35 -6.29 13.33
N LYS A 93 4.35 -5.45 13.65
CA LYS A 93 5.50 -5.86 14.49
C LYS A 93 5.06 -6.33 15.88
N ARG A 94 4.07 -5.66 16.48
CA ARG A 94 3.60 -5.95 17.84
C ARG A 94 2.70 -7.19 17.91
N ARG A 95 1.83 -7.40 16.93
CA ARG A 95 0.76 -8.42 16.96
C ARG A 95 0.99 -9.58 16.01
N GLY A 96 1.79 -9.41 14.96
CA GLY A 96 2.09 -10.44 13.95
C GLY A 96 3.00 -11.56 14.42
N GLY A 97 3.60 -11.44 15.61
CA GLY A 97 4.45 -12.47 16.23
C GLY A 97 3.70 -13.59 16.98
N ARG A 98 2.37 -13.53 17.06
CA ARG A 98 1.57 -14.63 17.63
C ARG A 98 1.11 -15.56 16.50
N LYS A 99 1.92 -16.59 16.23
CA LYS A 99 1.43 -17.86 15.69
C LYS A 99 0.94 -18.72 16.84
#